data_AF-A0A7X3IIA5-F1
#
_entry.id   AF-A0A7X3IIA5-F1
#
_cell.length_a   1.000
_cell.length_b   1.000
_cell.length_c   1.000
_cell.angle_alpha   90.00
_cell.angle_beta   90.00
_cell.angle_gamma   90.00
#
_symmetry.space_group_name_H-M   'P 1'
#
loop_
_entity.id
_entity.type
_entity.pdbx_description
1 polymer ?
#
loop_
_entity_poly.entity_id
_entity_poly.type
_entity_poly.pdbx_seq_one_letter_code
_entity_poly.pdbx_strand_id
1 'polypeptide(L)'
;MKPIRVTILLGLLAMIFGCSVPQEASVNDGGPDKIAKPANTVLTAKGADVVDTHGMVEHLELLDAFTHDQTGSQRLIRYTIEGDPIYYDLTRADGKVELRVDTTEDKFGKGEVRTYPCVSLVREETKTFLRYALTGCEGDSEDMELLRIPFDVSQQDRFEFVLKYGPSLTNEINTVDYKLLKDLGNDQMVEVSDFSITEQDRQKVYRELVLAGYLNEKKLSSACKLENGDSYDLKVFINGGERHFQWRSCDTGADGKQMTAAVKKIIGIVQAGSIYQSLPKTEAEQHR
;
A
#
# COMPACT_ATOMS: atom_id res chain seq x y z
N MET A 1 -29.82 44.65 -36.79
CA MET A 1 -31.18 45.07 -36.36
C MET A 1 -31.67 44.10 -35.29
N LYS A 2 -32.51 44.62 -34.38
CA LYS A 2 -32.65 44.32 -32.93
C LYS A 2 -33.11 42.90 -32.51
N PRO A 3 -32.80 42.48 -31.27
CA PRO A 3 -33.38 41.30 -30.62
C PRO A 3 -34.78 41.62 -30.05
N ILE A 4 -35.70 40.66 -30.09
CA ILE A 4 -37.03 40.77 -29.47
C ILE A 4 -37.01 40.02 -28.14
N ARG A 5 -37.14 40.78 -27.04
CA ARG A 5 -37.49 40.28 -25.71
C ARG A 5 -39.01 40.21 -25.60
N VAL A 6 -39.56 39.09 -25.14
CA VAL A 6 -40.96 38.99 -24.71
C VAL A 6 -40.95 38.70 -23.21
N THR A 7 -41.32 39.72 -22.44
CA THR A 7 -41.62 39.65 -21.02
C THR A 7 -43.10 39.32 -20.89
N ILE A 8 -43.48 38.25 -20.19
CA ILE A 8 -44.85 38.06 -19.71
C ILE A 8 -44.81 37.96 -18.19
N LEU A 9 -45.34 39.01 -17.59
CA LEU A 9 -45.70 39.15 -16.19
C LEU A 9 -47.15 38.70 -16.06
N LEU A 10 -47.46 37.73 -15.19
CA LEU A 10 -48.78 37.64 -14.56
C LEU A 10 -48.65 36.90 -13.24
N GLY A 11 -48.89 37.61 -12.14
CA GLY A 11 -48.94 37.04 -10.81
C GLY A 11 -50.29 36.39 -10.53
N LEU A 12 -50.30 35.49 -9.55
CA LEU A 12 -51.49 35.27 -8.72
C LEU A 12 -51.07 34.98 -7.28
N LEU A 13 -51.73 35.71 -6.39
CA LEU A 13 -51.68 35.74 -4.94
C LEU A 13 -52.62 34.66 -4.38
N ALA A 14 -52.21 33.91 -3.36
CA ALA A 14 -53.12 33.33 -2.37
C ALA A 14 -52.38 33.02 -1.05
N MET A 15 -52.73 33.78 -0.01
CA MET A 15 -52.40 33.52 1.39
C MET A 15 -53.22 32.35 1.92
N ILE A 16 -52.59 31.49 2.75
CA ILE A 16 -53.34 30.65 3.70
C ILE A 16 -52.56 30.54 5.02
N PHE A 17 -53.13 31.18 6.04
CA PHE A 17 -53.22 30.89 7.47
C PHE A 17 -52.12 30.13 8.23
N GLY A 18 -51.67 30.77 9.31
CA GLY A 18 -50.72 30.23 10.28
C GLY A 18 -51.28 29.30 11.35
N CYS A 19 -50.37 28.89 12.23
CA CYS A 19 -50.63 28.47 13.60
C CYS A 19 -49.50 29.05 14.47
N SER A 20 -49.86 29.95 15.38
CA SER A 20 -49.05 30.37 16.52
C SER A 20 -49.61 29.73 17.78
N VAL A 21 -48.76 29.03 18.54
CA VAL A 21 -49.04 28.60 19.94
C VAL A 21 -47.68 28.50 20.67
N PRO A 22 -47.61 28.54 22.02
CA PRO A 22 -47.13 29.69 22.80
C PRO A 22 -45.88 29.38 23.67
N GLN A 23 -45.31 30.42 24.26
CA GLN A 23 -44.38 30.38 25.41
C GLN A 23 -45.25 30.31 26.69
N GLU A 24 -45.00 29.51 27.74
CA GLU A 24 -43.85 29.52 28.68
C GLU A 24 -43.72 28.23 29.53
N ALA A 25 -42.48 27.98 29.97
CA ALA A 25 -41.95 27.45 31.25
C ALA A 25 -42.58 26.23 31.98
N SER A 26 -41.78 25.20 32.24
CA SER A 26 -41.20 24.90 33.57
C SER A 26 -40.37 23.60 33.56
N VAL A 27 -39.30 23.62 34.35
CA VAL A 27 -38.37 22.52 34.62
C VAL A 27 -39.04 21.46 35.49
N ASN A 28 -38.89 20.18 35.15
CA ASN A 28 -38.46 19.18 36.12
C ASN A 28 -37.90 17.90 35.48
N ASP A 29 -36.90 17.41 36.20
CA ASP A 29 -35.91 16.37 35.96
C ASP A 29 -36.51 14.96 35.85
N GLY A 30 -35.82 14.09 35.09
CA GLY A 30 -36.15 12.67 34.97
C GLY A 30 -36.31 12.16 33.53
N GLY A 31 -35.19 12.04 32.79
CA GLY A 31 -35.14 11.36 31.50
C GLY A 31 -34.08 10.24 31.49
N PRO A 32 -34.36 9.09 30.84
CA PRO A 32 -33.64 7.84 31.08
C PRO A 32 -32.35 7.72 30.27
N ASP A 33 -31.49 6.83 30.78
CA ASP A 33 -30.24 6.30 30.23
C ASP A 33 -29.82 6.81 28.83
N LYS A 34 -28.69 7.52 28.84
CA LYS A 34 -27.83 7.63 27.68
C LYS A 34 -27.44 6.21 27.27
N ILE A 35 -28.04 5.69 26.20
CA ILE A 35 -27.49 4.55 25.48
C ILE A 35 -26.08 4.96 25.06
N ALA A 36 -25.10 4.43 25.79
CA ALA A 36 -23.71 4.62 25.49
C ALA A 36 -23.45 4.08 24.08
N LYS A 37 -22.95 4.95 23.20
CA LYS A 37 -22.36 4.57 21.92
C LYS A 37 -21.29 3.50 22.22
N PRO A 38 -21.37 2.28 21.65
CA PRO A 38 -20.34 1.28 21.93
C PRO A 38 -19.00 1.81 21.44
N ALA A 39 -18.00 1.78 22.31
CA ALA A 39 -16.64 2.20 22.03
C ALA A 39 -16.00 1.20 21.06
N ASN A 40 -16.19 1.43 19.76
CA ASN A 40 -15.80 0.48 18.71
C ASN A 40 -14.43 0.83 18.11
N THR A 41 -13.43 1.00 18.97
CA THR A 41 -12.03 1.14 18.52
C THR A 41 -11.29 -0.08 19.03
N VAL A 42 -11.09 -1.07 18.16
CA VAL A 42 -10.00 -2.04 18.37
C VAL A 42 -8.72 -1.24 18.33
N LEU A 43 -8.10 -1.03 19.50
CA LEU A 43 -6.80 -0.40 19.60
C LEU A 43 -5.79 -1.38 19.02
N THR A 44 -5.25 -1.09 17.84
CA THR A 44 -4.18 -1.90 17.26
C THR A 44 -2.96 -1.82 18.18
N ALA A 45 -2.48 -2.97 18.64
CA ALA A 45 -1.37 -3.03 19.59
C ALA A 45 -0.06 -2.42 19.02
N LYS A 46 0.03 -2.27 17.69
CA LYS A 46 1.16 -1.69 16.97
C LYS A 46 0.95 -0.25 16.47
N GLY A 47 -0.20 0.36 16.77
CA GLY A 47 -0.44 1.79 16.55
C GLY A 47 -0.67 2.23 15.10
N ALA A 48 -0.85 1.30 14.17
CA ALA A 48 -1.22 1.58 12.78
C ALA A 48 -2.07 0.45 12.18
N ASP A 49 -2.93 0.83 11.23
CA ASP A 49 -3.79 -0.09 10.49
C ASP A 49 -3.08 -0.51 9.19
N VAL A 50 -3.31 -1.76 8.77
CA VAL A 50 -3.02 -2.16 7.39
C VAL A 50 -4.15 -1.64 6.53
N VAL A 51 -3.82 -0.95 5.44
CA VAL A 51 -4.82 -0.29 4.59
C VAL A 51 -4.68 -0.81 3.18
N ASP A 52 -5.76 -1.34 2.61
CA ASP A 52 -5.88 -1.78 1.22
C ASP A 52 -6.84 -0.84 0.48
N THR A 53 -6.27 0.01 -0.36
CA THR A 53 -7.03 0.88 -1.27
C THR A 53 -6.91 0.32 -2.68
N HIS A 54 -7.77 -0.65 -3.01
CA HIS A 54 -7.83 -1.28 -4.35
C HIS A 54 -6.51 -1.93 -4.79
N GLY A 55 -5.81 -2.61 -3.88
CA GLY A 55 -4.52 -3.25 -4.12
C GLY A 55 -3.31 -2.37 -3.81
N MET A 56 -3.51 -1.08 -3.50
CA MET A 56 -2.49 -0.22 -2.91
C MET A 56 -2.45 -0.46 -1.40
N VAL A 57 -1.57 -1.39 -0.98
CA VAL A 57 -1.50 -1.82 0.42
C VAL A 57 -0.42 -1.06 1.19
N GLU A 58 -0.79 -0.48 2.31
CA GLU A 58 0.10 0.18 3.28
C GLU A 58 0.26 -0.64 4.56
N HIS A 59 1.42 -0.51 5.21
CA HIS A 59 1.77 -1.18 6.46
C HIS A 59 1.62 -2.71 6.45
N LEU A 60 1.86 -3.34 5.30
CA LEU A 60 1.75 -4.79 5.12
C LEU A 60 2.57 -5.59 6.15
N GLU A 61 3.70 -5.05 6.58
CA GLU A 61 4.59 -5.63 7.59
C GLU A 61 3.90 -5.88 8.94
N LEU A 62 2.81 -5.17 9.24
CA LEU A 62 2.05 -5.38 10.46
C LEU A 62 1.25 -6.70 10.41
N LEU A 63 0.69 -7.04 9.24
CA LEU A 63 0.09 -8.37 9.02
C LEU A 63 1.15 -9.46 9.06
N ASP A 64 2.32 -9.24 8.44
CA ASP A 64 3.44 -10.18 8.52
C ASP A 64 3.84 -10.47 9.96
N ALA A 65 3.98 -9.43 10.78
CA ALA A 65 4.32 -9.60 12.18
C ALA A 65 3.20 -10.32 12.96
N PHE A 66 1.92 -9.99 12.69
CA PHE A 66 0.78 -10.64 13.33
C PHE A 66 0.66 -12.16 13.03
N THR A 67 1.16 -12.62 11.87
CA THR A 67 1.19 -14.07 11.58
C THR A 67 2.07 -14.87 12.55
N HIS A 68 3.06 -14.21 13.18
CA HIS A 68 4.02 -14.83 14.10
C HIS A 68 3.75 -14.52 15.59
N ASP A 69 2.95 -13.48 15.87
CA ASP A 69 2.60 -13.08 17.23
C ASP A 69 1.80 -14.18 17.93
N GLN A 70 2.05 -14.40 19.23
CA GLN A 70 1.28 -15.36 20.05
C GLN A 70 0.00 -14.75 20.60
N THR A 71 0.01 -13.44 20.83
CA THR A 71 -1.10 -12.64 21.33
C THR A 71 -1.02 -11.26 20.71
N GLY A 72 -2.15 -10.62 20.43
CA GLY A 72 -2.18 -9.24 19.94
C GLY A 72 -3.42 -8.95 19.10
N SER A 73 -3.50 -7.72 18.58
CA SER A 73 -4.58 -7.30 17.69
C SER A 73 -4.02 -6.52 16.50
N GLN A 74 -4.58 -6.78 15.32
CA GLN A 74 -4.27 -6.08 14.09
C GLN A 74 -5.54 -5.79 13.30
N ARG A 75 -5.67 -4.56 12.80
CA ARG A 75 -6.77 -4.15 11.92
C ARG A 75 -6.27 -4.10 10.48
N LEU A 76 -7.06 -4.65 9.58
CA LEU A 76 -7.00 -4.41 8.14
C LEU A 76 -8.23 -3.60 7.74
N ILE A 77 -8.02 -2.49 7.04
CA ILE A 77 -9.07 -1.69 6.40
C ILE A 77 -9.02 -1.96 4.91
N ARG A 78 -10.14 -2.38 4.33
CA ARG A 78 -10.26 -2.52 2.87
C ARG A 78 -11.32 -1.57 2.37
N TYR A 79 -10.97 -0.73 1.40
CA TYR A 79 -11.91 0.19 0.80
C TYR A 79 -12.68 -0.47 -0.35
N THR A 80 -13.98 -0.25 -0.39
CA THR A 80 -14.82 -0.60 -1.54
C THR A 80 -14.47 0.27 -2.75
N ILE A 81 -14.94 -0.09 -3.95
CA ILE A 81 -14.71 0.72 -5.16
C ILE A 81 -15.31 2.14 -5.04
N GLU A 82 -16.34 2.30 -4.21
CA GLU A 82 -16.98 3.56 -3.86
C GLU A 82 -16.20 4.36 -2.81
N GLY A 83 -15.19 3.75 -2.17
CA GLY A 83 -14.35 4.38 -1.16
C GLY A 83 -14.87 4.27 0.27
N ASP A 84 -15.84 3.39 0.54
CA ASP A 84 -16.29 3.14 1.91
C ASP A 84 -15.41 2.07 2.58
N PRO A 85 -15.04 2.22 3.87
CA PRO A 85 -14.17 1.27 4.55
C PRO A 85 -14.92 0.05 5.08
N ILE A 86 -14.32 -1.12 4.94
CA ILE A 86 -14.69 -2.34 5.66
C ILE A 86 -13.55 -2.68 6.62
N TYR A 87 -13.86 -2.87 7.90
CA TYR A 87 -12.87 -3.20 8.92
C TYR A 87 -12.81 -4.70 9.17
N TYR A 88 -11.60 -5.23 9.17
CA TYR A 88 -11.26 -6.61 9.50
C TYR A 88 -10.35 -6.59 10.72
N ASP A 89 -10.94 -6.74 11.89
CA ASP A 89 -10.25 -6.72 13.18
C ASP A 89 -9.83 -8.14 13.54
N LEU A 90 -8.52 -8.38 13.58
CA LEU A 90 -7.93 -9.64 14.05
C LEU A 90 -7.54 -9.51 15.51
N THR A 91 -7.92 -10.48 16.33
CA THR A 91 -7.44 -10.61 17.71
C THR A 91 -6.93 -12.02 17.94
N ARG A 92 -5.71 -12.15 18.44
CA ARG A 92 -5.13 -13.44 18.82
C ARG A 92 -5.01 -13.54 20.33
N ALA A 93 -5.60 -14.60 20.88
CA ALA A 93 -5.50 -14.97 22.28
C ALA A 93 -5.55 -16.50 22.39
N ASP A 94 -4.79 -17.07 23.32
CA ASP A 94 -4.80 -18.50 23.62
C ASP A 94 -4.60 -19.42 22.40
N GLY A 95 -3.75 -18.99 21.46
CA GLY A 95 -3.44 -19.76 20.25
C GLY A 95 -4.54 -19.78 19.19
N LYS A 96 -5.65 -19.06 19.38
CA LYS A 96 -6.73 -18.88 18.40
C LYS A 96 -6.75 -17.46 17.84
N VAL A 97 -7.31 -17.29 16.66
CA VAL A 97 -7.53 -15.97 16.03
C VAL A 97 -9.01 -15.73 15.91
N GLU A 98 -9.51 -14.64 16.47
CA GLU A 98 -10.84 -14.12 16.21
C GLU A 98 -10.76 -13.07 15.11
N LEU A 99 -11.58 -13.22 14.07
CA LEU A 99 -11.82 -12.21 13.05
C LEU A 99 -13.17 -11.55 13.31
N ARG A 100 -13.18 -10.23 13.49
CA ARG A 100 -14.40 -9.41 13.47
C ARG A 100 -14.44 -8.59 12.19
N VAL A 101 -15.48 -8.81 11.38
CA VAL A 101 -15.75 -8.07 10.14
C VAL A 101 -16.85 -7.06 10.40
N ASP A 102 -16.57 -5.79 10.09
CA ASP A 102 -17.47 -4.67 10.30
C ASP A 102 -17.70 -3.91 8.99
N THR A 103 -18.93 -4.01 8.47
CA THR A 103 -19.36 -3.33 7.25
C THR A 103 -20.30 -2.17 7.57
N THR A 104 -20.34 -1.62 8.78
CA THR A 104 -21.33 -0.59 9.15
C THR A 104 -21.09 0.75 8.48
N GLU A 105 -19.86 1.01 8.04
CA GLU A 105 -19.47 2.23 7.31
C GLU A 105 -19.58 2.07 5.78
N ASP A 106 -19.86 0.87 5.29
CA ASP A 106 -20.15 0.60 3.87
C ASP A 106 -21.61 0.98 3.55
N LYS A 107 -21.81 2.06 2.79
CA LYS A 107 -23.14 2.60 2.51
C LYS A 107 -24.00 1.68 1.67
N PHE A 108 -23.38 0.79 0.90
CA PHE A 108 -24.06 -0.15 0.00
C PHE A 108 -24.01 -1.60 0.52
N GLY A 109 -23.30 -1.82 1.63
CA GLY A 109 -23.19 -3.09 2.32
C GLY A 109 -24.42 -3.44 3.18
N LYS A 110 -24.34 -4.58 3.86
CA LYS A 110 -25.39 -5.06 4.77
C LYS A 110 -25.45 -4.31 6.10
N GLY A 111 -24.45 -3.47 6.38
CA GLY A 111 -24.36 -2.73 7.64
C GLY A 111 -24.28 -3.62 8.88
N GLU A 112 -23.57 -4.75 8.79
CA GLU A 112 -23.53 -5.75 9.86
C GLU A 112 -22.13 -5.93 10.45
N VAL A 113 -22.09 -6.46 11.66
CA VAL A 113 -20.87 -6.90 12.34
C VAL A 113 -20.95 -8.40 12.52
N ARG A 114 -19.94 -9.12 12.06
CA ARG A 114 -19.82 -10.57 12.22
C ARG A 114 -18.49 -10.92 12.86
N THR A 115 -18.48 -12.01 13.63
CA THR A 115 -17.28 -12.50 14.29
C THR A 115 -17.10 -13.98 13.98
N TYR A 116 -15.87 -14.38 13.66
CA TYR A 116 -15.50 -15.73 13.29
C TYR A 116 -14.29 -16.18 14.12
N PRO A 117 -14.43 -17.22 14.95
CA PRO A 117 -13.28 -17.85 15.58
C PRO A 117 -12.57 -18.74 14.55
N CYS A 118 -11.26 -18.61 14.45
CA CYS A 118 -10.40 -19.32 13.52
C CYS A 118 -9.18 -19.90 14.23
N VAL A 119 -8.54 -20.90 13.62
CA VAL A 119 -7.34 -21.53 14.18
C VAL A 119 -6.10 -20.66 13.94
N SER A 120 -5.90 -20.19 12.71
CA SER A 120 -4.68 -19.46 12.35
C SER A 120 -4.86 -18.49 11.21
N LEU A 121 -3.98 -17.50 11.15
CA LEU A 121 -3.71 -16.69 9.96
C LEU A 121 -2.46 -17.24 9.26
N VAL A 122 -2.59 -17.59 8.00
CA VAL A 122 -1.52 -18.14 7.16
C VAL A 122 -1.12 -17.12 6.10
N ARG A 123 0.19 -16.99 5.89
CA ARG A 123 0.80 -16.20 4.82
C ARG A 123 1.29 -17.15 3.73
N GLU A 124 0.74 -17.03 2.54
CA GLU A 124 1.09 -17.83 1.37
C GLU A 124 1.70 -16.93 0.29
N GLU A 125 2.89 -17.27 -0.16
CA GLU A 125 3.57 -16.51 -1.20
C GLU A 125 3.94 -17.42 -2.36
N THR A 126 3.56 -16.99 -3.56
CA THR A 126 3.90 -17.66 -4.81
C THR A 126 4.75 -16.75 -5.69
N LYS A 127 5.02 -17.19 -6.92
CA LYS A 127 5.72 -16.36 -7.90
C LYS A 127 4.91 -15.14 -8.33
N THR A 128 3.58 -15.18 -8.22
CA THR A 128 2.67 -14.20 -8.83
C THR A 128 1.73 -13.51 -7.85
N PHE A 129 1.66 -13.96 -6.59
CA PHE A 129 0.88 -13.27 -5.56
C PHE A 129 1.37 -13.58 -4.14
N LEU A 130 0.98 -12.70 -3.22
CA LEU A 130 1.01 -12.89 -1.78
C LEU A 130 -0.43 -12.91 -1.27
N ARG A 131 -0.74 -13.85 -0.37
CA ARG A 131 -2.07 -14.03 0.19
C ARG A 131 -1.98 -14.20 1.71
N TYR A 132 -2.93 -13.59 2.41
CA TYR A 132 -3.21 -13.84 3.81
C TYR A 132 -4.60 -14.46 3.90
N ALA A 133 -4.68 -15.62 4.54
CA ALA A 133 -5.92 -16.35 4.72
C ALA A 133 -6.04 -16.86 6.15
N LEU A 134 -7.24 -16.77 6.71
CA LEU A 134 -7.58 -17.45 7.96
C LEU A 134 -8.03 -18.87 7.64
N THR A 135 -7.61 -19.82 8.46
CA THR A 135 -7.89 -21.25 8.28
C THR A 135 -8.53 -21.84 9.53
N GLY A 136 -9.36 -22.87 9.35
CA GLY A 136 -10.10 -23.52 10.44
C GLY A 136 -11.10 -22.58 11.10
N CYS A 137 -11.75 -21.70 10.33
CA CYS A 137 -12.77 -20.80 10.83
C CYS A 137 -14.10 -21.52 11.04
N GLU A 138 -14.79 -21.22 12.15
CA GLU A 138 -16.17 -21.65 12.36
C GLU A 138 -17.13 -20.70 11.61
N GLY A 139 -18.17 -21.26 10.98
CA GLY A 139 -19.19 -20.48 10.27
C GLY A 139 -19.28 -20.80 8.78
N ASP A 140 -19.28 -19.76 7.95
CA ASP A 140 -19.64 -19.84 6.51
C ASP A 140 -18.59 -20.55 5.64
N SER A 141 -17.33 -20.59 6.05
CA SER A 141 -16.23 -21.26 5.33
C SER A 141 -15.10 -21.61 6.30
N GLU A 142 -14.47 -22.77 6.12
CA GLU A 142 -13.28 -23.17 6.90
C GLU A 142 -12.06 -22.30 6.55
N ASP A 143 -11.98 -21.82 5.32
CA ASP A 143 -10.91 -20.94 4.83
C ASP A 143 -11.50 -19.58 4.40
N MET A 144 -10.94 -18.49 4.92
CA MET A 144 -11.38 -17.12 4.63
C MET A 144 -10.20 -16.28 4.13
N GLU A 145 -10.24 -15.83 2.88
CA GLU A 145 -9.22 -14.93 2.33
C GLU A 145 -9.39 -13.51 2.90
N LEU A 146 -8.33 -13.01 3.52
CA LEU A 146 -8.31 -11.69 4.13
C LEU A 146 -7.76 -10.63 3.17
N LEU A 147 -6.62 -10.93 2.55
CA LEU A 147 -5.93 -10.02 1.64
C LEU A 147 -5.18 -10.83 0.58
N ARG A 148 -5.25 -10.38 -0.67
CA ARG A 148 -4.46 -10.93 -1.79
C ARG A 148 -3.84 -9.78 -2.56
N ILE A 149 -2.52 -9.82 -2.71
CA ILE A 149 -1.72 -8.85 -3.45
C ILE A 149 -1.16 -9.55 -4.69
N PRO A 150 -1.76 -9.33 -5.88
CA PRO A 150 -1.23 -9.86 -7.11
C PRO A 150 0.00 -9.06 -7.55
N PHE A 151 0.99 -9.75 -8.09
CA PHE A 151 2.18 -9.17 -8.71
C PHE A 151 2.62 -9.97 -9.92
N ASP A 152 1.68 -10.53 -10.69
CA ASP A 152 1.99 -11.21 -11.95
C ASP A 152 2.37 -10.19 -13.03
N VAL A 153 3.64 -10.16 -13.43
CA VAL A 153 4.15 -9.22 -14.43
C VAL A 153 3.61 -9.53 -15.82
N SER A 154 3.19 -10.77 -16.09
CA SER A 154 2.61 -11.11 -17.40
C SER A 154 1.20 -10.55 -17.60
N GLN A 155 0.57 -10.05 -16.53
CA GLN A 155 -0.72 -9.34 -16.61
C GLN A 155 -0.55 -7.85 -16.86
N GLN A 156 0.69 -7.34 -16.95
CA GLN A 156 0.97 -5.94 -17.22
C GLN A 156 1.28 -5.76 -18.69
N ASP A 157 0.63 -4.78 -19.34
CA ASP A 157 0.91 -4.41 -20.73
C ASP A 157 2.36 -3.91 -20.89
N ARG A 158 2.84 -3.19 -19.87
CA ARG A 158 4.20 -2.69 -19.79
C ARG A 158 4.67 -2.65 -18.35
N PHE A 159 5.89 -3.13 -18.12
CA PHE A 159 6.61 -2.91 -16.87
C PHE A 159 8.09 -2.67 -17.17
N GLU A 160 8.53 -1.42 -16.99
CA GLU A 160 9.92 -0.99 -17.16
C GLU A 160 10.37 -0.14 -15.99
N PHE A 161 11.67 -0.02 -15.77
CA PHE A 161 12.22 0.85 -14.74
C PHE A 161 13.59 1.42 -15.10
N VAL A 162 13.89 2.56 -14.50
CA VAL A 162 15.23 3.16 -14.48
C VAL A 162 15.62 3.32 -13.02
N LEU A 163 16.69 2.65 -12.61
CA LEU A 163 17.24 2.73 -11.27
C LEU A 163 18.67 3.24 -11.34
N LYS A 164 18.92 4.43 -10.81
CA LYS A 164 20.28 4.93 -10.54
C LYS A 164 20.62 4.76 -9.08
N TYR A 165 21.84 4.33 -8.78
CA TYR A 165 22.25 4.03 -7.42
C TYR A 165 23.75 4.22 -7.15
N GLY A 166 24.10 4.21 -5.87
CA GLY A 166 25.46 4.44 -5.37
C GLY A 166 25.61 5.85 -4.78
N PRO A 167 26.79 6.19 -4.21
CA PRO A 167 27.00 7.47 -3.52
C PRO A 167 26.68 8.68 -4.40
N SER A 168 27.01 8.60 -5.70
CA SER A 168 26.85 9.67 -6.69
C SER A 168 25.89 9.31 -7.84
N LEU A 169 25.04 8.29 -7.67
CA LEU A 169 24.09 7.82 -8.69
C LEU A 169 24.76 7.42 -10.03
N THR A 170 26.01 6.94 -9.97
CA THR A 170 26.83 6.59 -11.14
C THR A 170 26.46 5.24 -11.74
N ASN A 171 25.93 4.31 -10.94
CA ASN A 171 25.41 3.05 -11.47
C ASN A 171 23.99 3.25 -12.00
N GLU A 172 23.65 2.61 -13.12
CA GLU A 172 22.32 2.70 -13.73
C GLU A 172 21.86 1.33 -14.25
N ILE A 173 20.63 0.94 -13.90
CA ILE A 173 19.89 -0.15 -14.53
C ILE A 173 18.72 0.51 -15.26
N ASN A 174 18.70 0.44 -16.59
CA ASN A 174 17.69 1.09 -17.40
C ASN A 174 17.12 0.10 -18.40
N THR A 175 15.92 -0.41 -18.11
CA THR A 175 15.25 -1.38 -18.97
C THR A 175 14.46 -0.70 -20.09
N VAL A 176 14.24 0.62 -20.00
CA VAL A 176 13.59 1.43 -21.05
C VAL A 176 14.53 1.60 -22.25
N ASP A 177 15.78 1.95 -21.99
CA ASP A 177 16.81 2.21 -23.01
C ASP A 177 17.77 1.02 -23.20
N TYR A 178 17.47 -0.12 -22.58
CA TYR A 178 18.30 -1.33 -22.63
C TYR A 178 19.76 -1.06 -22.27
N LYS A 179 20.00 -0.37 -21.15
CA LYS A 179 21.32 0.10 -20.75
C LYS A 179 21.64 -0.30 -19.32
N LEU A 180 22.87 -0.77 -19.11
CA LEU A 180 23.46 -1.01 -17.79
C LEU A 180 24.77 -0.22 -17.69
N LEU A 181 24.90 0.58 -16.63
CA LEU A 181 26.11 1.33 -16.31
C LEU A 181 26.63 0.86 -14.94
N LYS A 182 27.87 0.38 -14.90
CA LYS A 182 28.57 -0.06 -13.68
C LYS A 182 29.76 0.85 -13.41
N ASP A 183 29.82 1.37 -12.19
CA ASP A 183 30.96 2.10 -11.67
C ASP A 183 32.02 1.12 -11.14
N LEU A 184 33.24 1.23 -11.65
CA LEU A 184 34.38 0.40 -11.23
C LEU A 184 35.25 1.07 -10.16
N GLY A 185 35.02 2.36 -9.88
CA GLY A 185 35.91 3.22 -9.09
C GLY A 185 36.99 3.90 -9.94
N ASN A 186 37.71 4.86 -9.34
CA ASN A 186 38.80 5.62 -9.98
C ASN A 186 38.41 6.25 -11.34
N ASP A 187 37.20 6.82 -11.41
CA ASP A 187 36.60 7.42 -12.60
C ASP A 187 36.44 6.45 -13.80
N GLN A 188 36.54 5.13 -13.56
CA GLN A 188 36.31 4.10 -14.57
C GLN A 188 34.87 3.60 -14.54
N MET A 189 34.24 3.57 -15.71
CA MET A 189 32.88 3.10 -15.90
C MET A 189 32.83 2.04 -16.99
N VAL A 190 31.91 1.09 -16.86
CA VAL A 190 31.58 0.14 -17.93
C VAL A 190 30.11 0.31 -18.28
N GLU A 191 29.86 0.53 -19.56
CA GLU A 191 28.53 0.59 -20.13
C GLU A 191 28.26 -0.66 -20.98
N VAL A 192 27.06 -1.21 -20.84
CA VAL A 192 26.51 -2.25 -21.70
C VAL A 192 25.29 -1.68 -22.40
N SER A 193 25.36 -1.61 -23.73
CA SER A 193 24.20 -1.40 -24.60
C SER A 193 23.47 -2.74 -24.84
N ASP A 194 22.18 -2.68 -25.17
CA ASP A 194 21.31 -3.86 -25.36
C ASP A 194 21.13 -4.73 -24.09
N PHE A 195 21.28 -4.14 -22.92
CA PHE A 195 21.01 -4.78 -21.64
C PHE A 195 19.53 -5.14 -21.50
N SER A 196 19.26 -6.39 -21.14
CA SER A 196 17.93 -6.86 -20.78
C SER A 196 18.01 -7.81 -19.59
N ILE A 197 16.91 -7.90 -18.84
CA ILE A 197 16.73 -8.88 -17.78
C ILE A 197 15.82 -10.00 -18.28
N THR A 198 15.98 -11.20 -17.71
CA THR A 198 15.13 -12.34 -18.06
C THR A 198 13.69 -12.11 -17.58
N GLU A 199 12.72 -12.80 -18.19
CA GLU A 199 11.32 -12.81 -17.74
C GLU A 199 11.19 -13.16 -16.24
N GLN A 200 11.99 -14.13 -15.79
CA GLN A 200 12.01 -14.57 -14.40
C GLN A 200 12.52 -13.47 -13.47
N ASP A 201 13.56 -12.74 -13.88
CA ASP A 201 14.11 -11.66 -13.07
C ASP A 201 13.21 -10.43 -13.11
N ARG A 202 12.58 -10.15 -14.25
CA ARG A 202 11.54 -9.11 -14.37
C ARG A 202 10.38 -9.38 -13.40
N GLN A 203 9.93 -10.63 -13.31
CA GLN A 203 8.90 -11.05 -12.34
C GLN A 203 9.35 -10.81 -10.88
N LYS A 204 10.59 -11.16 -10.53
CA LYS A 204 11.13 -10.91 -9.18
C LYS A 204 11.21 -9.41 -8.86
N VAL A 205 11.70 -8.61 -9.80
CA VAL A 205 11.80 -7.15 -9.64
C VAL A 205 10.41 -6.54 -9.45
N TYR A 206 9.44 -6.93 -10.28
CA TYR A 206 8.06 -6.43 -10.16
C TYR A 206 7.46 -6.79 -8.80
N ARG A 207 7.64 -8.03 -8.33
CA ARG A 207 7.23 -8.45 -6.98
C ARG A 207 7.82 -7.56 -5.89
N GLU A 208 9.13 -7.28 -5.93
CA GLU A 208 9.77 -6.44 -4.89
C GLU A 208 9.21 -5.02 -4.87
N LEU A 209 8.88 -4.45 -6.03
CA LEU A 209 8.25 -3.12 -6.10
C LEU A 209 6.82 -3.13 -5.58
N VAL A 210 6.00 -4.11 -6.00
CA VAL A 210 4.60 -4.24 -5.54
C VAL A 210 4.55 -4.40 -4.03
N LEU A 211 5.37 -5.28 -3.45
CA LEU A 211 5.41 -5.49 -2.00
C LEU A 211 6.02 -4.30 -1.22
N ALA A 212 6.78 -3.44 -1.90
CA ALA A 212 7.22 -2.16 -1.36
C ALA A 212 6.16 -1.06 -1.49
N GLY A 213 4.97 -1.37 -2.04
CA GLY A 213 3.88 -0.41 -2.21
C GLY A 213 4.25 0.75 -3.14
N TYR A 214 5.01 0.51 -4.22
CA TYR A 214 5.46 1.57 -5.14
C TYR A 214 4.33 2.39 -5.79
N LEU A 215 3.07 1.95 -5.70
CA LEU A 215 1.91 2.71 -6.20
C LEU A 215 1.42 3.75 -5.18
N ASN A 216 1.75 3.58 -3.90
CA ASN A 216 1.33 4.43 -2.80
C ASN A 216 2.14 5.74 -2.80
N GLU A 217 1.61 6.76 -2.14
CA GLU A 217 2.41 7.95 -1.82
C GLU A 217 3.53 7.56 -0.84
N LYS A 218 4.74 8.04 -1.11
CA LYS A 218 5.93 7.70 -0.31
C LYS A 218 6.52 8.95 0.35
N LYS A 219 6.76 8.85 1.66
CA LYS A 219 7.45 9.87 2.46
C LYS A 219 8.93 9.54 2.53
N LEU A 220 9.65 9.96 1.49
CA LEU A 220 11.06 9.69 1.32
C LEU A 220 11.92 10.92 1.64
N SER A 221 13.09 10.69 2.21
CA SER A 221 14.06 11.71 2.55
C SER A 221 15.40 11.50 1.83
N SER A 222 15.93 12.61 1.33
CA SER A 222 17.32 12.69 0.83
C SER A 222 18.28 13.33 1.83
N ALA A 223 17.80 13.69 3.03
CA ALA A 223 18.61 14.32 4.06
C ALA A 223 19.32 13.28 4.94
N CYS A 224 20.66 13.23 4.87
CA CYS A 224 21.49 12.40 5.74
C CYS A 224 22.31 13.25 6.70
N LYS A 225 22.48 12.79 7.95
CA LYS A 225 23.39 13.42 8.92
C LYS A 225 24.87 13.17 8.60
N LEU A 226 25.17 12.11 7.86
CA LEU A 226 26.49 11.75 7.38
C LEU A 226 26.46 11.80 5.85
N GLU A 227 27.52 12.31 5.24
CA GLU A 227 27.61 12.36 3.77
C GLU A 227 27.82 10.99 3.13
N ASN A 228 28.23 10.00 3.93
CA ASN A 228 28.46 8.63 3.48
C ASN A 228 27.14 7.87 3.31
N GLY A 229 27.01 7.14 2.21
CA GLY A 229 25.90 6.24 1.93
C GLY A 229 25.33 6.39 0.52
N ASP A 230 24.71 5.33 0.04
CA ASP A 230 24.12 5.30 -1.30
C ASP A 230 22.93 6.25 -1.42
N SER A 231 22.81 6.86 -2.59
CA SER A 231 21.63 7.55 -3.05
C SER A 231 20.88 6.65 -4.03
N TYR A 232 19.57 6.84 -4.17
CA TYR A 232 18.73 6.11 -5.10
C TYR A 232 17.81 7.06 -5.86
N ASP A 233 17.70 6.85 -7.16
CA ASP A 233 16.72 7.48 -8.04
C ASP A 233 16.05 6.36 -8.84
N LEU A 234 14.75 6.15 -8.60
CA LEU A 234 13.97 5.08 -9.20
C LEU A 234 12.78 5.67 -9.96
N LYS A 235 12.71 5.37 -11.25
CA LYS A 235 11.53 5.56 -12.09
C LYS A 235 10.92 4.22 -12.45
N VAL A 236 9.61 4.10 -12.29
CA VAL A 236 8.85 2.90 -12.62
C VAL A 236 7.78 3.27 -13.64
N PHE A 237 7.73 2.54 -14.75
CA PHE A 237 6.76 2.71 -15.83
C PHE A 237 5.85 1.49 -15.86
N ILE A 238 4.55 1.68 -15.64
CA ILE A 238 3.58 0.59 -15.67
C ILE A 238 2.29 1.01 -16.39
N ASN A 239 1.87 0.22 -17.38
CA ASN A 239 0.59 0.39 -18.11
C ASN A 239 0.26 1.85 -18.50
N GLY A 240 1.27 2.61 -18.92
CA GLY A 240 1.14 4.02 -19.31
C GLY A 240 1.29 5.05 -18.18
N GLY A 241 1.36 4.63 -16.93
CA GLY A 241 1.69 5.47 -15.78
C GLY A 241 3.18 5.49 -15.45
N GLU A 242 3.61 6.56 -14.78
CA GLU A 242 4.97 6.73 -14.25
C GLU A 242 4.91 7.01 -12.74
N ARG A 243 5.90 6.50 -12.01
CA ARG A 243 6.23 6.89 -10.64
C ARG A 243 7.72 7.21 -10.55
N HIS A 244 8.05 8.27 -9.83
CA HIS A 244 9.43 8.69 -9.61
C HIS A 244 9.70 8.87 -8.12
N PHE A 245 10.81 8.28 -7.65
CA PHE A 245 11.23 8.28 -6.26
C PHE A 245 12.70 8.65 -6.16
N GLN A 246 13.04 9.50 -5.19
CA GLN A 246 14.41 9.84 -4.86
C GLN A 246 14.58 9.83 -3.34
N TRP A 247 15.63 9.15 -2.87
CA TRP A 247 15.94 9.06 -1.44
C TRP A 247 17.39 8.66 -1.22
N ARG A 248 17.83 8.68 0.04
CA ARG A 248 19.13 8.15 0.44
C ARG A 248 18.97 6.95 1.36
N SER A 249 19.95 6.05 1.30
CA SER A 249 20.01 4.83 2.13
C SER A 249 19.97 5.07 3.64
N CYS A 250 20.25 6.30 4.08
CA CYS A 250 20.18 6.73 5.47
C CYS A 250 18.75 7.02 5.95
N ASP A 251 17.76 7.03 5.05
CA ASP A 251 16.37 7.26 5.42
C ASP A 251 15.86 6.12 6.29
N THR A 252 15.61 6.45 7.56
CA THR A 252 15.14 5.50 8.59
C THR A 252 13.64 5.51 8.77
N GLY A 253 12.91 6.34 8.02
CA GLY A 253 11.46 6.29 7.91
C GLY A 253 10.98 4.94 7.38
N ALA A 254 9.71 4.61 7.61
CA ALA A 254 9.13 3.33 7.19
C ALA A 254 9.27 3.13 5.66
N ASP A 255 8.87 4.13 4.87
CA ASP A 255 9.02 4.11 3.41
C ASP A 255 10.49 4.03 2.96
N GLY A 256 11.38 4.83 3.58
CA GLY A 256 12.81 4.81 3.27
C GLY A 256 13.45 3.44 3.48
N LYS A 257 13.12 2.77 4.60
CA LYS A 257 13.58 1.40 4.89
C LYS A 257 13.03 0.39 3.89
N GLN A 258 11.72 0.44 3.62
CA GLN A 258 11.04 -0.48 2.72
C GLN A 258 11.57 -0.35 1.29
N MET A 259 11.63 0.87 0.76
CA MET A 259 12.13 1.16 -0.60
C MET A 259 13.61 0.82 -0.74
N THR A 260 14.43 1.11 0.28
CA THR A 260 15.85 0.71 0.28
C THR A 260 16.01 -0.81 0.25
N ALA A 261 15.21 -1.55 1.01
CA ALA A 261 15.24 -3.02 1.00
C ALA A 261 14.85 -3.59 -0.37
N ALA A 262 13.81 -3.05 -1.00
CA ALA A 262 13.38 -3.44 -2.33
C ALA A 262 14.46 -3.17 -3.39
N VAL A 263 15.00 -1.95 -3.42
CA VAL A 263 16.06 -1.58 -4.39
C VAL A 263 17.31 -2.43 -4.22
N LYS A 264 17.74 -2.72 -2.99
CA LYS A 264 18.89 -3.61 -2.76
C LYS A 264 18.68 -5.01 -3.34
N LYS A 265 17.47 -5.55 -3.26
CA LYS A 265 17.15 -6.84 -3.89
C LYS A 265 17.09 -6.74 -5.40
N ILE A 266 16.54 -5.66 -5.97
CA ILE A 266 16.55 -5.40 -7.42
C ILE A 266 17.98 -5.37 -7.95
N ILE A 267 18.86 -4.63 -7.28
CA ILE A 267 20.29 -4.58 -7.59
C ILE A 267 20.88 -6.00 -7.51
N GLY A 268 20.63 -6.74 -6.43
CA GLY A 268 21.11 -8.11 -6.28
C GLY A 268 20.64 -9.07 -7.37
N ILE A 269 19.39 -8.95 -7.83
CA ILE A 269 18.84 -9.74 -8.94
C ILE A 269 19.63 -9.45 -10.23
N VAL A 270 19.84 -8.18 -10.56
CA VAL A 270 20.60 -7.79 -11.77
C VAL A 270 22.05 -8.21 -11.66
N GLN A 271 22.66 -8.03 -10.49
CA GLN A 271 24.05 -8.41 -10.24
C GLN A 271 24.26 -9.92 -10.37
N ALA A 272 23.29 -10.75 -10.01
CA ALA A 272 23.36 -12.20 -10.19
C ALA A 272 23.22 -12.64 -11.67
N GLY A 273 22.77 -11.75 -12.56
CA GLY A 273 22.61 -12.03 -13.98
C GLY A 273 23.95 -12.19 -14.71
N SER A 274 23.98 -13.04 -15.74
CA SER A 274 25.19 -13.37 -16.50
C SER A 274 25.86 -12.16 -17.15
N ILE A 275 25.07 -11.19 -17.64
CA ILE A 275 25.59 -9.95 -18.22
C ILE A 275 26.42 -9.20 -17.18
N TYR A 276 25.86 -8.94 -15.98
CA TYR A 276 26.57 -8.22 -14.92
C TYR A 276 27.81 -9.00 -14.44
N GLN A 277 27.69 -10.32 -14.29
CA GLN A 277 28.79 -11.20 -13.86
C GLN A 277 29.94 -11.25 -14.87
N SER A 278 29.69 -10.93 -16.14
CA SER A 278 30.74 -10.86 -17.17
C SER A 278 31.51 -9.53 -17.16
N LEU A 279 31.01 -8.52 -16.45
CA LEU A 279 31.67 -7.21 -16.38
C LEU A 279 32.91 -7.24 -15.49
N PRO A 280 33.88 -6.33 -15.72
CA PRO A 280 35.01 -6.18 -14.82
C PRO A 280 34.58 -6.02 -13.37
N LYS A 281 35.34 -6.65 -12.47
CA LYS A 281 35.15 -6.51 -11.03
C LYS A 281 35.62 -5.13 -10.58
N THR A 282 34.88 -4.51 -9.67
CA THR A 282 35.34 -3.29 -8.97
C THR A 282 36.58 -3.61 -8.13
N GLU A 283 37.38 -2.60 -7.77
CA GLU A 283 38.53 -2.82 -6.87
C GLU A 283 38.11 -3.47 -5.54
N ALA A 284 36.95 -3.08 -5.00
CA ALA A 284 36.39 -3.67 -3.79
C ALA A 284 36.00 -5.15 -3.94
N GLU A 285 35.61 -5.56 -5.15
CA GLU A 285 35.29 -6.97 -5.50
C GLU A 285 36.54 -7.81 -5.79
N GLN A 286 37.66 -7.18 -6.13
CA GLN A 286 38.93 -7.87 -6.41
C GLN A 286 39.68 -8.29 -5.14
N HIS A 287 39.41 -7.63 -4.01
CA HIS A 287 40.06 -7.88 -2.72
C HIS A 287 39.19 -8.63 -1.68
N ARG A 288 38.07 -9.22 -2.11
CA ARG A 288 37.23 -10.14 -1.33
C ARG A 288 37.37 -11.58 -1.84
#